data_AF-A0A7V4NLE6-F1
#
_entry.id   AF-A0A7V4NLE6-F1
#
_cell.length_a   1.000
_cell.length_b   1.000
_cell.length_c   1.000
_cell.angle_alpha   90.00
_cell.angle_beta   90.00
_cell.angle_gamma   90.00
#
_symmetry.space_group_name_H-M   'P 1'
#
loop_
_entity.id
_entity.type
_entity.pdbx_description
1 polymer ?
#
loop_
_entity_poly.entity_id
_entity_poly.type
_entity_poly.pdbx_seq_one_letter_code
_entity_poly.pdbx_strand_id
1 'polypeptide(L)'
;MSALSPSVAGLRAAFGDAIGRALVACGDTVVVLDRARVHDVLRWLRDEPGQGFDYLVDITAVEYRDPERPLEVVWNLRALARRADLRLKVELDPAGPLEVPTCTDLWKGADWLEREVWDMFGIRFAGHPDLRRILMWETYAEGHPLRKDFPLRGHFSRAEQVRQALGTSMEGHYALPSDLDVEEYA
;
A
#
# COMPACT_ATOMS: atom_id res chain seq x y z
N MET A 1 -4.99 22.89 20.26
CA MET A 1 -3.96 22.52 19.27
C MET A 1 -3.59 21.07 19.56
N SER A 2 -3.89 20.14 18.66
CA SER A 2 -3.61 18.72 18.91
C SER A 2 -2.10 18.49 18.88
N ALA A 3 -1.57 17.81 19.89
CA ALA A 3 -0.14 17.53 20.02
C ALA A 3 0.26 16.33 19.14
N LEU A 4 1.52 16.29 18.70
CA LEU A 4 2.06 15.12 18.01
C LEU A 4 1.99 13.88 18.91
N SER A 5 1.79 12.72 18.30
CA SER A 5 1.88 11.44 19.00
C SER A 5 3.24 11.32 19.71
N PRO A 6 3.27 10.86 20.97
CA PRO A 6 4.51 10.61 21.70
C PRO A 6 5.49 9.68 20.95
N SER A 7 4.96 8.83 20.08
CA SER A 7 5.70 7.92 19.21
C SER A 7 6.67 8.64 18.26
N VAL A 8 6.42 9.91 17.90
CA VAL A 8 7.30 10.67 17.00
C VAL A 8 8.67 10.92 17.62
N ALA A 9 8.75 11.13 18.94
CA ALA A 9 10.02 11.33 19.63
C ALA A 9 10.87 10.05 19.59
N GLY A 10 10.24 8.89 19.81
CA GLY A 10 10.89 7.58 19.70
C GLY A 10 11.36 7.27 18.27
N LEU A 11 10.53 7.57 17.27
CA LEU A 11 10.90 7.42 15.86
C LEU A 11 12.13 8.25 15.50
N ARG A 12 12.18 9.53 15.91
CA ARG A 12 13.34 10.39 15.67
C ARG A 12 14.59 9.91 16.38
N ALA A 13 14.46 9.38 17.60
CA ALA A 13 15.60 8.83 18.35
C ALA A 13 16.16 7.56 17.70
N ALA A 14 15.30 6.69 17.15
CA ALA A 14 15.71 5.42 16.56
C ALA A 14 16.19 5.54 15.10
N PHE A 15 15.56 6.43 14.31
CA PHE A 15 15.76 6.47 12.85
C PHE A 15 16.36 7.80 12.35
N GLY A 16 16.51 8.80 13.21
CA GLY A 16 17.20 10.05 12.90
C GLY A 16 16.68 10.70 11.61
N ASP A 17 17.59 10.91 10.67
CA ASP A 17 17.35 11.59 9.39
C ASP A 17 16.38 10.86 8.45
N ALA A 18 16.09 9.57 8.70
CA ALA A 18 15.08 8.85 7.94
C ALA A 18 13.65 9.33 8.26
N ILE A 19 13.45 10.03 9.37
CA ILE A 19 12.19 10.67 9.72
C ILE A 19 12.22 12.12 9.23
N GLY A 20 11.48 12.39 8.17
CA GLY A 20 11.33 13.74 7.63
C GLY A 20 10.37 14.58 8.46
N ARG A 21 9.33 15.12 7.81
CA ARG A 21 8.35 16.00 8.47
C ARG A 21 7.33 15.19 9.28
N ALA A 22 6.99 15.70 10.47
CA ALA A 22 5.88 15.21 11.27
C ALA A 22 4.90 16.36 11.51
N LEU A 23 3.61 16.12 11.25
CA LEU A 23 2.56 17.13 11.36
C LEU A 23 1.28 16.52 11.94
N VAL A 24 0.38 17.38 12.42
CA VAL A 24 -0.96 16.95 12.86
C VAL A 24 -1.98 17.45 11.84
N ALA A 25 -2.74 16.53 11.26
CA ALA A 25 -3.79 16.82 10.30
C ALA A 25 -5.09 16.19 10.76
N CYS A 26 -6.15 17.00 10.89
CA CYS A 26 -7.49 16.54 11.30
C CYS A 26 -7.53 15.74 12.63
N GLY A 27 -6.54 15.94 13.53
CA GLY A 27 -6.43 15.22 14.79
C GLY A 27 -5.42 14.07 14.77
N ASP A 28 -5.03 13.60 13.58
CA ASP A 28 -4.10 12.48 13.42
C ASP A 28 -2.66 12.97 13.24
N THR A 29 -1.71 12.22 13.80
CA THR A 29 -0.29 12.45 13.56
C THR A 29 0.13 11.78 12.26
N VAL A 30 0.71 12.58 11.36
CA VAL A 30 1.25 12.14 10.08
C VAL A 30 2.77 12.29 10.10
N VAL A 31 3.49 11.21 9.78
CA VAL A 31 4.95 11.18 9.71
C VAL A 31 5.36 10.81 8.30
N VAL A 32 6.16 11.66 7.67
CA VAL A 32 6.80 11.39 6.38
C VAL A 32 8.18 10.83 6.64
N LEU A 33 8.53 9.74 5.97
CA LEU A 33 9.80 9.05 6.18
C LEU A 33 10.41 8.56 4.86
N ASP A 34 11.69 8.20 4.92
CA ASP A 34 12.45 7.69 3.78
C ASP A 34 11.97 6.28 3.37
N ARG A 35 11.69 6.10 2.07
CA ARG A 35 11.24 4.81 1.52
C ARG A 35 12.16 3.64 1.84
N ALA A 36 13.48 3.87 1.93
CA ALA A 36 14.45 2.81 2.21
C ALA A 36 14.37 2.28 3.65
N ARG A 37 13.77 3.04 4.57
CA ARG A 37 13.66 2.68 5.99
C ARG A 37 12.23 2.33 6.42
N VAL A 38 11.27 2.30 5.49
CA VAL A 38 9.85 2.09 5.83
C VAL A 38 9.61 0.74 6.51
N HIS A 39 10.24 -0.33 6.03
CA HIS A 39 10.09 -1.66 6.65
C HIS A 39 10.60 -1.69 8.08
N ASP A 40 11.81 -1.18 8.31
CA ASP A 40 12.40 -1.11 9.65
C ASP A 40 11.54 -0.27 10.60
N VAL A 41 11.01 0.86 10.13
CA VAL A 41 10.15 1.75 10.91
C VAL A 41 8.83 1.07 11.26
N LEU A 42 8.19 0.41 10.29
CA LEU A 42 6.96 -0.35 10.50
C LEU A 42 7.18 -1.47 11.51
N ARG A 43 8.30 -2.20 11.37
CA ARG A 43 8.67 -3.27 12.31
C ARG A 43 8.88 -2.73 13.71
N TRP A 44 9.61 -1.63 13.85
CA TRP A 44 9.85 -1.00 15.15
C TRP A 44 8.55 -0.51 15.79
N LEU A 45 7.63 0.09 15.01
CA LEU A 45 6.32 0.52 15.53
C LEU A 45 5.46 -0.65 16.03
N ARG A 46 5.58 -1.82 15.41
CA ARG A 46 4.88 -3.04 15.82
C ARG A 46 5.52 -3.68 17.05
N ASP A 47 6.84 -3.90 17.00
CA ASP A 47 7.55 -4.78 17.93
C ASP A 47 8.08 -4.04 19.18
N GLU A 48 8.36 -2.74 19.09
CA GLU A 48 8.99 -2.00 20.19
C GLU A 48 8.04 -1.85 21.39
N PRO A 49 8.48 -2.22 22.60
CA PRO A 49 7.72 -1.98 23.82
C PRO A 49 7.29 -0.52 23.96
N GLY A 50 6.00 -0.33 24.20
CA GLY A 50 5.40 0.99 24.36
C GLY A 50 4.94 1.65 23.05
N GLN A 51 5.31 1.14 21.86
CA GLN A 51 4.69 1.57 20.60
C GLN A 51 3.40 0.78 20.35
N GLY A 52 3.52 -0.53 20.11
CA GLY A 52 2.41 -1.47 20.05
C GLY A 52 1.38 -1.14 18.97
N PHE A 53 1.83 -0.76 17.77
CA PHE A 53 0.95 -0.62 16.61
C PHE A 53 0.63 -2.00 16.02
N ASP A 54 -0.27 -2.70 16.70
CA ASP A 54 -0.63 -4.09 16.40
C ASP A 54 -1.64 -4.25 15.26
N TYR A 55 -2.35 -3.17 14.90
CA TYR A 55 -3.38 -3.20 13.85
C TYR A 55 -3.02 -2.30 12.67
N LEU A 56 -2.83 -2.92 11.50
CA LEU A 56 -2.76 -2.24 10.21
C LEU A 56 -4.19 -1.99 9.72
N VAL A 57 -4.58 -0.72 9.67
CA VAL A 57 -5.93 -0.31 9.25
C VAL A 57 -6.05 -0.34 7.73
N ASP A 58 -5.08 0.24 7.04
CA ASP A 58 -5.14 0.46 5.60
C ASP A 58 -3.76 0.79 5.01
N ILE A 59 -3.53 0.40 3.76
CA ILE A 59 -2.41 0.85 2.92
C ILE A 59 -3.02 1.38 1.65
N THR A 60 -2.74 2.65 1.35
CA THR A 60 -3.28 3.31 0.16
C THR A 60 -2.21 4.19 -0.48
N ALA A 61 -2.49 4.68 -1.69
CA ALA A 61 -1.64 5.64 -2.36
C ALA A 61 -2.43 6.87 -2.80
N VAL A 62 -1.74 8.00 -2.87
CA VAL A 62 -2.32 9.29 -3.25
C VAL A 62 -1.45 9.90 -4.33
N GLU A 63 -2.05 10.11 -5.50
CA GLU A 63 -1.46 10.91 -6.56
C GLU A 63 -2.16 12.26 -6.66
N TYR A 64 -1.37 13.33 -6.64
CA TYR A 64 -1.84 14.69 -6.80
C TYR A 64 -1.95 15.06 -8.28
N ARG A 65 -2.88 15.97 -8.63
CA ARG A 65 -3.01 16.48 -10.01
C ARG A 65 -1.81 17.32 -10.43
N ASP A 66 -1.14 17.93 -9.46
CA ASP A 66 0.07 18.71 -9.67
C ASP A 66 1.24 17.75 -9.96
N PRO A 67 1.84 17.79 -11.16
CA PRO A 67 2.90 16.87 -11.55
C PRO A 67 4.21 17.09 -10.79
N GLU A 68 4.39 18.25 -10.13
CA GLU A 68 5.56 18.50 -9.28
C GLU A 68 5.42 17.84 -7.90
N ARG A 69 4.23 17.35 -7.55
CA ARG A 69 4.01 16.67 -6.28
C ARG A 69 4.34 15.17 -6.41
N PRO A 70 5.04 14.62 -5.40
CA PRO A 70 5.32 13.20 -5.37
C PRO A 70 4.01 12.41 -5.21
N LEU A 71 4.03 11.18 -5.72
CA LEU A 71 3.05 10.19 -5.34
C LEU A 71 3.33 9.76 -3.90
N GLU A 72 2.30 9.66 -3.07
CA GLU A 72 2.46 9.26 -1.67
C GLU A 72 1.94 7.83 -1.46
N VAL A 73 2.70 6.98 -0.79
CA VAL A 73 2.18 5.72 -0.18
C VAL A 73 1.90 6.00 1.29
N VAL A 74 0.74 5.58 1.76
CA VAL A 74 0.21 5.90 3.08
C VAL A 74 -0.10 4.61 3.83
N TRP A 75 0.44 4.46 5.03
CA TRP A 75 0.06 3.41 5.97
C TRP A 75 -0.73 4.04 7.12
N ASN A 76 -1.92 3.51 7.38
CA ASN A 76 -2.72 3.87 8.54
C ASN A 76 -2.57 2.77 9.60
N LEU A 77 -1.99 3.11 10.73
CA LEU A 77 -1.72 2.19 11.83
C LEU A 77 -2.52 2.59 13.07
N ARG A 78 -2.91 1.59 13.84
CA ARG A 78 -3.61 1.76 15.12
C ARG A 78 -2.99 0.87 16.18
N ALA A 79 -2.67 1.48 17.31
CA ALA A 79 -2.32 0.77 18.53
C ALA A 79 -3.61 0.53 19.33
N LEU A 80 -4.11 -0.71 19.36
CA LEU A 80 -5.40 -1.02 19.97
C LEU A 80 -5.39 -0.79 21.48
N ALA A 81 -4.34 -1.23 22.16
CA ALA A 81 -4.18 -1.09 23.61
C ALA A 81 -4.11 0.39 24.04
N ARG A 82 -3.44 1.22 23.24
CA ARG A 82 -3.26 2.65 23.51
C ARG A 82 -4.39 3.53 22.95
N ARG A 83 -5.25 2.98 22.08
CA ARG A 83 -6.25 3.72 21.31
C ARG A 83 -5.65 4.93 20.58
N ALA A 84 -4.48 4.71 19.98
CA ALA A 84 -3.73 5.75 19.29
C ALA A 84 -3.58 5.40 17.81
N ASP A 85 -3.82 6.38 16.95
CA ASP A 85 -3.67 6.25 15.50
C ASP A 85 -2.39 6.96 15.04
N LEU A 86 -1.72 6.41 14.04
CA LEU A 86 -0.53 7.00 13.43
C LEU A 86 -0.56 6.76 11.93
N ARG A 87 -0.36 7.82 11.16
CA ARG A 87 -0.25 7.75 9.70
C ARG A 87 1.19 7.91 9.28
N LEU A 88 1.69 6.95 8.52
CA LEU A 88 3.00 7.04 7.88
C LEU A 88 2.84 7.35 6.40
N LYS A 89 3.77 8.11 5.87
CA LYS A 89 3.81 8.48 4.46
C LYS A 89 5.20 8.33 3.88
N VAL A 90 5.27 7.82 2.67
CA VAL A 90 6.48 7.81 1.84
C VAL A 90 6.17 8.56 0.56
N GLU A 91 7.07 9.46 0.19
CA GLU A 91 6.98 10.23 -1.05
C GLU A 91 7.82 9.53 -2.14
N LEU A 92 7.20 9.26 -3.28
CA LEU A 92 7.79 8.63 -4.46
C LEU A 92 7.74 9.62 -5.63
N ASP A 93 8.86 9.75 -6.33
CA ASP A 93 8.91 10.51 -7.58
C ASP A 93 8.19 9.71 -8.70
N PRO A 94 7.14 10.27 -9.34
CA PRO A 94 6.45 9.64 -10.46
C PRO A 94 7.36 9.31 -11.65
N ALA A 95 8.47 10.04 -11.84
CA ALA A 95 9.44 9.79 -12.90
C ALA A 95 10.48 8.71 -12.52
N GLY A 96 10.53 8.32 -11.24
CA GLY A 96 11.48 7.36 -10.71
C GLY A 96 10.92 5.94 -10.55
N PRO A 97 11.69 5.03 -9.91
CA PRO A 97 11.20 3.70 -9.59
C PRO A 97 10.09 3.77 -8.53
N LEU A 98 8.87 3.42 -8.93
CA LEU A 98 7.71 3.28 -8.04
C LEU A 98 7.77 1.95 -7.28
N GLU A 99 8.71 1.87 -6.34
CA GLU A 99 8.93 0.67 -5.53
C GLU A 99 9.19 1.03 -4.06
N VAL A 100 8.53 0.26 -3.18
CA VAL A 100 8.67 0.32 -1.72
C VAL A 100 8.81 -1.09 -1.14
N PRO A 101 9.47 -1.28 0.01
CA PRO A 101 9.46 -2.57 0.72
C PRO A 101 8.05 -3.03 1.12
N THR A 102 7.77 -4.33 0.99
CA THR A 102 6.54 -4.97 1.53
C THR A 102 6.53 -4.96 3.06
N CYS A 103 5.37 -5.01 3.69
CA CYS A 103 5.19 -5.30 5.12
C CYS A 103 4.28 -6.52 5.39
N THR A 104 4.13 -7.41 4.40
CA THR A 104 3.37 -8.67 4.50
C THR A 104 3.92 -9.65 5.55
N ASP A 105 5.21 -9.58 5.88
CA ASP A 105 5.83 -10.31 6.98
C ASP A 105 5.44 -9.75 8.36
N LEU A 106 5.08 -8.45 8.41
CA LEU A 106 4.65 -7.78 9.63
C LEU A 106 3.16 -7.96 9.89
N TRP A 107 2.31 -7.65 8.91
CA TRP A 107 0.86 -7.85 9.00
C TRP A 107 0.37 -8.68 7.83
N LYS A 108 -0.28 -9.81 8.12
CA LYS A 108 -0.85 -10.68 7.07
C LYS A 108 -1.93 -9.99 6.23
N GLY A 109 -2.63 -9.00 6.81
CA GLY A 109 -3.60 -8.18 6.08
C GLY A 109 -2.97 -7.25 5.03
N ALA A 110 -1.67 -6.99 5.08
CA ALA A 110 -0.99 -6.16 4.09
C ALA A 110 -0.99 -6.78 2.69
N ASP A 111 -1.12 -8.11 2.58
CA ASP A 111 -1.11 -8.83 1.29
C ASP A 111 -2.18 -8.28 0.32
N TRP A 112 -3.40 -8.08 0.81
CA TRP A 112 -4.50 -7.57 0.00
C TRP A 112 -4.36 -6.09 -0.31
N LEU A 113 -3.91 -5.31 0.67
CA LEU A 113 -3.79 -3.85 0.56
C LEU A 113 -2.64 -3.44 -0.37
N GLU A 114 -1.50 -4.13 -0.29
CA GLU A 114 -0.36 -3.91 -1.19
C GLU A 114 -0.69 -4.28 -2.63
N ARG A 115 -1.45 -5.37 -2.84
CA ARG A 115 -1.97 -5.75 -4.17
C ARG A 115 -2.94 -4.73 -4.73
N GLU A 116 -3.83 -4.18 -3.92
CA GLU A 116 -4.75 -3.11 -4.33
C GLU A 116 -3.97 -1.87 -4.81
N VAL A 117 -2.97 -1.43 -4.03
CA VAL A 117 -2.12 -0.29 -4.38
C VAL A 117 -1.35 -0.55 -5.68
N TRP A 118 -0.81 -1.76 -5.86
CA TRP A 118 -0.15 -2.13 -7.10
C TRP A 118 -1.11 -2.14 -8.30
N ASP A 119 -2.30 -2.71 -8.16
CA ASP A 119 -3.29 -2.82 -9.23
C ASP A 119 -3.81 -1.43 -9.66
N MET A 120 -4.06 -0.54 -8.70
CA MET A 120 -4.65 0.78 -8.95
C MET A 120 -3.66 1.90 -9.26
N PHE A 121 -2.45 1.86 -8.70
CA PHE A 121 -1.45 2.93 -8.82
C PHE A 121 -0.12 2.47 -9.43
N GLY A 122 0.10 1.17 -9.63
CA GLY A 122 1.32 0.63 -10.26
C GLY A 122 2.56 0.61 -9.37
N ILE A 123 2.39 0.82 -8.07
CA ILE A 123 3.50 0.84 -7.11
C ILE A 123 3.85 -0.59 -6.72
N ARG A 124 5.10 -0.99 -6.91
CA ARG A 124 5.57 -2.34 -6.61
C ARG A 124 6.02 -2.45 -5.17
N PHE A 125 5.71 -3.59 -4.55
CA PHE A 125 6.17 -3.92 -3.21
C PHE A 125 7.29 -4.98 -3.28
N ALA A 126 8.52 -4.58 -2.97
CA ALA A 126 9.67 -5.45 -3.00
C ALA A 126 9.58 -6.49 -1.87
N GLY A 127 9.63 -7.77 -2.24
CA GLY A 127 9.52 -8.91 -1.30
C GLY A 127 8.10 -9.46 -1.10
N HIS A 128 7.09 -8.92 -1.80
CA HIS A 128 5.71 -9.41 -1.70
C HIS A 128 5.57 -10.84 -2.24
N PRO A 129 4.87 -11.76 -1.55
CA PRO A 129 4.75 -13.17 -1.96
C PRO A 129 3.94 -13.38 -3.25
N ASP A 130 2.81 -12.68 -3.41
CA ASP A 130 1.95 -12.80 -4.60
C ASP A 130 1.41 -11.44 -5.09
N LEU A 131 2.21 -10.71 -5.87
CA LEU A 131 1.84 -9.38 -6.38
C LEU A 131 1.09 -9.48 -7.72
N ARG A 132 -0.12 -10.06 -7.69
CA ARG A 132 -1.05 -10.13 -8.84
C ARG A 132 -2.23 -9.17 -8.67
N ARG A 133 -2.94 -8.90 -9.78
CA ARG A 133 -4.08 -7.96 -9.80
C ARG A 133 -5.19 -8.52 -8.91
N ILE A 134 -6.05 -7.64 -8.39
CA ILE A 134 -7.08 -8.05 -7.43
C ILE A 134 -8.43 -7.39 -7.69
N LEU A 135 -8.44 -6.13 -8.14
CA LEU A 135 -9.65 -5.40 -8.49
C LEU A 135 -9.92 -5.46 -10.00
N MET A 136 -8.87 -5.28 -10.81
CA MET A 136 -8.98 -5.41 -12.26
C MET A 136 -8.84 -6.88 -12.68
N TRP A 137 -9.44 -7.22 -13.82
CA TRP A 137 -9.28 -8.54 -14.40
C TRP A 137 -7.82 -8.78 -14.82
N GLU A 138 -7.39 -10.03 -14.84
CA GLU A 138 -5.96 -10.39 -14.98
C GLU A 138 -5.33 -9.86 -16.27
N THR A 139 -6.09 -9.85 -17.36
CA THR A 139 -5.66 -9.38 -18.69
C THR A 139 -5.87 -7.88 -18.90
N TYR A 140 -6.07 -7.10 -17.83
CA TYR A 140 -6.25 -5.65 -17.92
C TYR A 140 -5.00 -4.96 -18.47
N ALA A 141 -5.07 -4.60 -19.75
CA ALA A 141 -3.97 -4.02 -20.50
C ALA A 141 -3.97 -2.47 -20.50
N GLU A 142 -5.00 -1.83 -19.93
CA GLU A 142 -5.13 -0.37 -19.98
C GLU A 142 -4.24 0.36 -18.97
N GLY A 143 -3.70 -0.33 -17.96
CA GLY A 143 -2.77 0.24 -16.98
C GLY A 143 -3.33 0.27 -15.56
N HIS A 144 -3.32 1.46 -14.94
CA HIS A 144 -3.59 1.68 -13.52
C HIS A 144 -4.68 2.76 -13.34
N PRO A 145 -5.94 2.37 -13.06
CA PRO A 145 -7.10 3.26 -13.19
C PRO A 145 -7.11 4.50 -12.29
N LEU A 146 -6.51 4.44 -11.08
CA LEU A 146 -6.57 5.56 -10.13
C LEU A 146 -5.47 6.61 -10.35
N ARG A 147 -4.60 6.38 -11.33
CA ARG A 147 -3.59 7.34 -11.75
C ARG A 147 -4.23 8.57 -12.42
N LYS A 148 -3.60 9.75 -12.27
CA LYS A 148 -4.18 11.01 -12.77
C LYS A 148 -4.02 11.22 -14.27
N ASP A 149 -3.13 10.49 -14.92
CA ASP A 149 -3.00 10.40 -16.37
C ASP A 149 -4.03 9.47 -17.02
N PHE A 150 -4.68 8.60 -16.23
CA PHE A 150 -5.65 7.64 -16.73
C PHE A 150 -6.99 8.31 -17.11
N PRO A 151 -7.52 8.08 -18.32
CA PRO A 151 -8.78 8.65 -18.77
C PRO A 151 -9.98 7.99 -18.06
N LEU A 152 -10.99 8.78 -17.70
CA LEU A 152 -12.17 8.31 -16.96
C LEU A 152 -12.90 7.13 -17.61
N ARG A 153 -12.89 7.03 -18.95
CA ARG A 153 -13.57 5.97 -19.71
C ARG A 153 -12.67 4.78 -20.05
N GLY A 154 -11.40 4.80 -19.64
CA GLY A 154 -10.39 3.91 -20.16
C GLY A 154 -9.78 4.38 -21.47
N HIS A 155 -8.67 3.77 -21.84
CA HIS A 155 -7.96 4.02 -23.10
C HIS A 155 -8.65 3.31 -24.27
N PHE A 156 -9.33 2.19 -24.00
CA PHE A 156 -10.01 1.41 -25.01
C PHE A 156 -11.50 1.76 -25.11
N SER A 157 -12.08 1.51 -26.28
CA SER A 157 -13.53 1.56 -26.42
C SER A 157 -14.16 0.42 -25.62
N ARG A 158 -15.41 0.61 -25.18
CA ARG A 158 -16.18 -0.44 -24.49
C ARG A 158 -16.23 -1.75 -25.30
N ALA A 159 -16.27 -1.67 -26.64
CA ALA A 159 -16.28 -2.83 -27.51
C ALA A 159 -14.94 -3.60 -27.49
N GLU A 160 -13.82 -2.90 -27.33
CA GLU A 160 -12.49 -3.51 -27.20
C GLU A 160 -12.27 -4.10 -25.81
N GLN A 161 -12.71 -3.41 -24.75
CA GLN A 161 -12.69 -3.94 -23.39
C GLN A 161 -13.48 -5.25 -23.30
N VAL A 162 -14.69 -5.29 -23.89
CA VAL A 162 -15.51 -6.51 -23.94
C VAL A 162 -14.82 -7.61 -24.75
N ARG A 163 -14.18 -7.29 -25.88
CA ARG A 163 -13.42 -8.26 -26.66
C ARG A 163 -12.24 -8.85 -25.89
N GLN A 164 -11.51 -8.04 -25.13
CA GLN A 164 -10.40 -8.49 -24.29
C GLN A 164 -10.89 -9.38 -23.14
N ALA A 165 -11.95 -8.96 -22.46
CA ALA A 165 -12.56 -9.75 -21.39
C ALA A 165 -13.06 -11.12 -21.90
N LEU A 166 -13.74 -11.15 -23.05
CA LEU A 166 -14.26 -12.39 -23.65
C LEU A 166 -13.18 -13.24 -24.33
N GLY A 167 -12.07 -12.63 -24.76
CA GLY A 167 -10.93 -13.34 -25.33
C GLY A 167 -10.05 -14.02 -24.27
N THR A 168 -10.31 -13.78 -22.99
CA THR A 168 -9.60 -14.42 -21.88
C THR A 168 -10.13 -15.85 -21.72
N SER A 169 -9.23 -16.84 -21.71
CA SER A 169 -9.61 -18.25 -21.47
C SER A 169 -10.18 -18.40 -20.07
N MET A 170 -11.46 -18.76 -19.97
CA MET A 170 -12.18 -18.89 -18.69
C MET A 170 -11.57 -19.94 -17.75
N GLU A 171 -10.86 -20.92 -18.31
CA GLU A 171 -10.37 -22.12 -17.61
C GLU A 171 -8.94 -21.98 -17.04
N GLY A 172 -8.18 -20.95 -17.41
CA GLY A 172 -6.76 -20.84 -17.04
C GLY A 172 -6.46 -20.11 -15.73
N HIS A 173 -7.47 -19.48 -15.12
CA HIS A 173 -7.25 -18.34 -14.22
C HIS A 173 -8.14 -18.33 -12.96
N TYR A 174 -9.09 -19.25 -12.84
CA TYR A 174 -9.76 -19.51 -11.57
C TYR A 174 -9.10 -20.71 -10.92
N ALA A 175 -8.85 -20.64 -9.60
CA ALA A 175 -8.53 -21.85 -8.84
C ALA A 175 -9.72 -22.79 -8.97
N LEU A 176 -9.54 -23.87 -9.73
CA LEU A 176 -10.54 -24.91 -9.82
C LEU A 176 -10.56 -25.66 -8.49
N PRO A 177 -11.65 -26.33 -8.13
CA PRO A 177 -11.67 -27.21 -6.96
C PRO A 177 -10.55 -28.26 -6.96
N SER A 178 -9.97 -28.57 -8.12
CA SER A 178 -8.80 -29.44 -8.29
C SER A 178 -7.46 -28.79 -7.92
N ASP A 179 -7.39 -27.46 -7.89
CA ASP A 179 -6.17 -26.69 -7.58
C ASP A 179 -6.10 -26.28 -6.10
N LEU A 180 -7.18 -26.56 -5.35
CA LEU A 180 -7.28 -26.38 -3.92
C LEU A 180 -7.07 -27.77 -3.30
N ASP A 181 -5.85 -28.08 -2.87
CA ASP A 181 -5.55 -29.32 -2.14
C ASP A 181 -6.33 -29.34 -0.81
N VAL A 182 -7.55 -29.87 -0.85
CA VAL A 182 -8.44 -30.03 0.32
C VAL A 182 -7.94 -31.11 1.29
N GLU A 183 -6.87 -31.85 0.95
CA GLU A 183 -6.36 -32.97 1.73
C GLU A 183 -5.43 -32.56 2.90
N GLU A 184 -4.93 -31.32 2.95
CA GLU A 184 -3.96 -30.91 3.98
C GLU A 184 -4.61 -30.38 5.30
N TYR A 185 -5.94 -30.39 5.40
CA TYR A 185 -6.71 -29.99 6.59
C TYR A 185 -7.56 -31.13 7.19
N ALA A 186 -7.06 -32.37 7.16
CA ALA A 186 -7.67 -33.53 7.83
C ALA A 186 -6.77 -34.08 8.95
#